data_AF-A0A3M1BY15-F1
#
_entry.id   AF-A0A3M1BY15-F1
#
_cell.length_a   1.000
_cell.length_b   1.000
_cell.length_c   1.000
_cell.angle_alpha   90.00
_cell.angle_beta   90.00
_cell.angle_gamma   90.00
#
_symmetry.space_group_name_H-M   'P 1'
#
loop_
_entity.id
_entity.type
_entity.pdbx_description
1 polymer ?
#
loop_
_entity_poly.entity_id
_entity_poly.type
_entity_poly.pdbx_seq_one_letter_code
_entity_poly.pdbx_strand_id
1 'polypeptide(L)'
;GILQNSSAEYIRYWLSQKVDLVATISLPPETFAPFGTGIKTSLILFRRKAVSQDGGKKALYALIDNIGYDRKGKPQPKSDIPVVEHAFFEFQRGNDVSIKGKVSVRSQPGPGERIDAEYHVAAPVERLNSSLDYPMARLEEVATILREKIRAKDLSDDRVVRYVEISDLTPGIPLVYKWKTLSPGELPSRASYQLRPGDIITAVAGASTGTEKHVSAIITDDLEGAICTNGFAVLRDLTPEIDPYYLLTFFHSPMFLKQVKHKLTGHAIPTLSLDSLANILIPLPPLHIQKRIGEPLKVAIDRIKEGFSLLSKSLHTFESLETERAMAP
;
A
#
# COMPACT_ATOMS: atom_id res chain seq x y z
N GLY A 1 1.25 -12.64 9.79
CA GLY A 1 0.81 -13.45 10.93
C GLY A 1 -0.56 -14.01 10.65
N ILE A 2 -0.98 -14.92 11.52
CA ILE A 2 -2.00 -15.94 11.24
C ILE A 2 -3.36 -15.33 10.89
N LEU A 3 -3.65 -14.12 11.36
CA LEU A 3 -4.98 -13.49 11.21
C LEU A 3 -5.29 -12.99 9.80
N GLN A 4 -4.26 -12.72 9.00
CA GLN A 4 -4.41 -12.11 7.67
C GLN A 4 -3.59 -12.78 6.55
N ASN A 5 -2.56 -13.55 6.90
CA ASN A 5 -1.63 -14.09 5.89
C ASN A 5 -2.30 -15.22 5.09
N SER A 6 -2.26 -15.14 3.76
CA SER A 6 -2.77 -16.19 2.86
C SER A 6 -2.09 -17.52 3.10
N SER A 7 -0.77 -17.54 3.36
CA SER A 7 -0.04 -18.79 3.63
C SER A 7 -0.50 -19.51 4.91
N ALA A 8 -1.23 -18.81 5.80
CA ALA A 8 -1.77 -19.35 7.05
C ALA A 8 -3.30 -19.54 7.00
N GLU A 9 -3.90 -19.49 5.81
CA GLU A 9 -5.34 -19.67 5.59
C GLU A 9 -5.86 -20.97 6.18
N TYR A 10 -5.12 -22.07 6.01
CA TYR A 10 -5.46 -23.38 6.55
C TYR A 10 -5.70 -23.38 8.08
N ILE A 11 -5.00 -22.51 8.83
CA ILE A 11 -5.19 -22.37 10.28
C ILE A 11 -6.54 -21.70 10.58
N ARG A 12 -6.86 -20.62 9.86
CA ARG A 12 -8.14 -19.91 10.03
C ARG A 12 -9.32 -20.78 9.60
N TYR A 13 -9.13 -21.54 8.51
CA TYR A 13 -10.07 -22.57 8.10
C TYR A 13 -10.29 -23.58 9.23
N TRP A 14 -9.22 -24.17 9.78
CA TRP A 14 -9.33 -25.12 10.88
C TRP A 14 -10.02 -24.53 12.13
N LEU A 15 -9.67 -23.30 12.52
CA LEU A 15 -10.32 -22.58 13.63
C LEU A 15 -11.82 -22.42 13.41
N SER A 16 -12.24 -22.01 12.21
CA SER A 16 -13.66 -21.83 11.86
C SER A 16 -14.50 -23.09 12.05
N GLN A 17 -13.87 -24.28 12.02
CA GLN A 17 -14.56 -25.56 12.24
C GLN A 17 -14.72 -25.91 13.73
N LYS A 18 -13.97 -25.28 14.63
CA LYS A 18 -13.88 -25.65 16.05
C LYS A 18 -14.48 -24.61 16.99
N VAL A 19 -14.39 -23.34 16.64
CA VAL A 19 -14.75 -22.21 17.50
C VAL A 19 -15.56 -21.17 16.73
N ASP A 20 -16.40 -20.44 17.47
CA ASP A 20 -17.01 -19.19 17.02
C ASP A 20 -16.10 -18.03 17.42
N LEU A 21 -15.89 -17.08 16.51
CA LEU A 21 -15.14 -15.86 16.80
C LEU A 21 -16.04 -14.87 17.55
N VAL A 22 -15.69 -14.54 18.79
CA VAL A 22 -16.45 -13.59 19.60
C VAL A 22 -15.94 -12.18 19.37
N ALA A 23 -14.61 -11.99 19.45
CA ALA A 23 -14.01 -10.69 19.18
C ALA A 23 -12.54 -10.80 18.75
N THR A 24 -12.10 -9.84 17.94
CA THR A 24 -10.68 -9.56 17.69
C THR A 24 -10.39 -8.12 18.08
N ILE A 25 -9.39 -7.92 18.94
CA ILE A 25 -8.97 -6.60 19.42
C ILE A 25 -7.51 -6.42 19.02
N SER A 26 -7.22 -5.46 18.14
CA SER A 26 -5.84 -5.13 17.78
C SER A 26 -5.22 -4.17 18.79
N LEU A 27 -3.96 -4.45 19.14
CA LEU A 27 -3.18 -3.67 20.09
C LEU A 27 -2.05 -2.93 19.35
N PRO A 28 -1.68 -1.74 19.83
CA PRO A 28 -0.63 -0.96 19.20
C PRO A 28 0.74 -1.66 19.38
N PRO A 29 1.69 -1.54 18.43
CA PRO A 29 3.01 -2.18 18.51
C PRO A 29 3.80 -1.84 19.78
N GLU A 30 3.48 -0.71 20.40
CA GLU A 30 4.09 -0.21 21.63
C GLU A 30 3.72 -1.03 22.87
N THR A 31 2.67 -1.87 22.80
CA THR A 31 2.07 -2.52 23.98
C THR A 31 3.07 -3.31 24.83
N PHE A 32 3.98 -4.03 24.18
CA PHE A 32 4.98 -4.85 24.85
C PHE A 32 6.42 -4.34 24.62
N ALA A 33 6.55 -3.14 24.04
CA ALA A 33 7.85 -2.52 23.78
C ALA A 33 8.70 -2.33 25.06
N PRO A 34 8.14 -1.99 26.24
CA PRO A 34 8.90 -1.91 27.49
C PRO A 34 9.54 -3.24 27.92
N PHE A 35 9.01 -4.36 27.44
CA PHE A 35 9.50 -5.72 27.71
C PHE A 35 10.35 -6.27 26.56
N GLY A 36 10.80 -5.40 25.65
CA GLY A 36 11.74 -5.76 24.58
C GLY A 36 11.10 -6.29 23.30
N THR A 37 9.77 -6.25 23.14
CA THR A 37 9.10 -6.68 21.91
C THR A 37 8.13 -5.64 21.36
N GLY A 38 8.43 -5.12 20.18
CA GLY A 38 7.56 -4.19 19.43
C GLY A 38 6.65 -4.89 18.42
N ILE A 39 6.40 -6.19 18.61
CA ILE A 39 5.62 -6.99 17.65
C ILE A 39 4.14 -6.63 17.78
N LYS A 40 3.52 -6.34 16.64
CA LYS A 40 2.07 -6.11 16.56
C LYS A 40 1.32 -7.31 17.13
N THR A 41 0.45 -7.05 18.11
CA THR A 41 -0.25 -8.08 18.85
C THR A 41 -1.76 -7.87 18.77
N SER A 42 -2.53 -8.96 18.85
CA SER A 42 -4.00 -8.89 18.89
C SER A 42 -4.51 -9.88 19.94
N LEU A 43 -5.57 -9.49 20.64
CA LEU A 43 -6.33 -10.37 21.53
C LEU A 43 -7.50 -10.95 20.73
N ILE A 44 -7.69 -12.27 20.84
CA ILE A 44 -8.75 -12.96 20.13
C ILE A 44 -9.55 -13.77 21.13
N LEU A 45 -10.87 -13.56 21.12
CA LEU A 45 -11.79 -14.25 21.99
C LEU A 45 -12.58 -15.25 21.16
N PHE A 46 -12.48 -16.51 21.55
CA PHE A 46 -13.18 -17.62 20.94
C PHE A 46 -14.21 -18.21 21.90
N ARG A 47 -15.30 -18.72 21.34
CA ARG A 47 -16.28 -19.53 22.04
C ARG A 47 -16.31 -20.91 21.41
N ARG A 48 -16.38 -21.96 22.21
CA ARG A 48 -16.51 -23.34 21.69
C ARG A 48 -17.85 -23.47 20.98
N LYS A 49 -17.86 -24.04 19.77
CA LYS A 49 -19.10 -24.32 19.03
C LYS A 49 -19.97 -25.33 19.81
N ALA A 50 -21.23 -24.99 20.01
CA ALA A 50 -22.27 -25.94 20.43
C ALA A 50 -22.72 -26.76 19.22
N VAL A 51 -23.15 -28.01 19.43
CA VAL A 51 -23.39 -29.05 18.41
C VAL A 51 -24.44 -28.67 17.35
N SER A 52 -25.24 -27.63 17.59
CA SER A 52 -26.37 -27.28 16.72
C SER A 52 -26.72 -25.79 16.73
N GLN A 53 -25.84 -24.92 16.24
CA GLN A 53 -26.26 -23.58 15.78
C GLN A 53 -25.39 -23.11 14.61
N ASP A 54 -25.84 -23.44 13.40
CA ASP A 54 -25.49 -22.72 12.17
C ASP A 54 -26.52 -21.61 11.97
N GLY A 55 -26.10 -20.39 12.28
CA GLY A 55 -26.89 -19.17 12.10
C GLY A 55 -25.95 -17.99 12.32
N GLY A 56 -25.79 -17.15 11.31
CA GLY A 56 -24.76 -16.10 11.22
C GLY A 56 -24.52 -15.36 12.53
N LYS A 57 -23.48 -15.76 13.26
CA LYS A 57 -23.07 -15.12 14.50
C LYS A 57 -22.30 -13.85 14.15
N LYS A 58 -22.49 -12.80 14.93
CA LYS A 58 -21.70 -11.57 14.83
C LYS A 58 -20.39 -11.72 15.63
N ALA A 59 -19.37 -10.97 15.24
CA ALA A 59 -18.13 -10.78 15.99
C ALA A 59 -17.86 -9.29 16.16
N LEU A 60 -17.24 -8.93 17.29
CA LEU A 60 -16.78 -7.58 17.56
C LEU A 60 -15.33 -7.41 17.13
N TYR A 61 -15.04 -6.36 16.40
CA TYR A 61 -13.68 -5.98 16.01
C TYR A 61 -13.37 -4.62 16.61
N ALA A 62 -12.20 -4.49 17.23
CA ALA A 62 -11.77 -3.25 17.85
C ALA A 62 -10.29 -2.92 17.61
N LEU A 63 -10.00 -1.63 17.52
CA LEU A 63 -8.65 -1.08 17.44
C LEU A 63 -8.36 -0.29 18.71
N ILE A 64 -7.25 -0.64 19.39
CA ILE A 64 -6.69 0.18 20.46
C ILE A 64 -5.48 0.89 19.86
N ASP A 65 -5.51 2.22 19.84
CA ASP A 65 -4.39 3.05 19.38
C ASP A 65 -3.55 3.51 20.58
N ASN A 66 -4.22 3.75 21.71
CA ASN A 66 -3.60 4.19 22.95
C ASN A 66 -3.99 3.25 24.11
N ILE A 67 -3.01 2.53 24.64
CA ILE A 67 -3.18 1.65 25.81
C ILE A 67 -3.05 2.38 27.15
N GLY A 68 -2.79 3.69 27.14
CA GLY A 68 -2.49 4.49 28.34
C GLY A 68 -1.02 4.50 28.74
N TYR A 69 -0.13 3.98 27.90
CA TYR A 69 1.32 3.93 28.12
C TYR A 69 2.09 4.14 26.82
N ASP A 70 3.28 4.73 26.92
CA ASP A 70 4.21 4.93 25.81
C ASP A 70 5.16 3.74 25.58
N ARG A 71 6.01 3.81 24.55
CA ARG A 71 7.02 2.78 24.23
C ARG A 71 8.02 2.48 25.34
N LYS A 72 8.21 3.42 26.26
CA LYS A 72 9.12 3.33 27.40
C LYS A 72 8.39 2.88 28.67
N GLY A 73 7.09 2.59 28.59
CA GLY A 73 6.26 2.18 29.72
C GLY A 73 5.84 3.34 30.60
N LYS A 74 5.98 4.59 30.14
CA LYS A 74 5.50 5.76 30.90
C LYS A 74 4.01 5.94 30.67
N PRO A 75 3.23 6.26 31.72
CA PRO A 75 1.81 6.57 31.57
C PRO A 75 1.58 7.69 30.56
N GLN A 76 0.55 7.52 29.74
CA GLN A 76 0.02 8.55 28.83
C GLN A 76 -1.40 8.92 29.23
N PRO A 77 -1.81 10.18 29.00
CA PRO A 77 -3.20 10.56 29.20
C PRO A 77 -4.11 9.83 28.22
N LYS A 78 -5.31 9.47 28.70
CA LYS A 78 -6.34 8.71 27.98
C LYS A 78 -5.93 7.25 27.72
N SER A 79 -6.94 6.41 27.50
CA SER A 79 -6.76 5.03 27.05
C SER A 79 -8.01 4.62 26.29
N ASP A 80 -7.84 3.88 25.20
CA ASP A 80 -8.96 3.31 24.47
C ASP A 80 -9.50 2.04 25.14
N ILE A 81 -8.77 1.46 26.10
CA ILE A 81 -9.12 0.19 26.74
C ILE A 81 -10.52 0.27 27.38
N PRO A 82 -10.87 1.27 28.22
CA PRO A 82 -12.20 1.34 28.83
C PRO A 82 -13.32 1.50 27.79
N VAL A 83 -13.02 2.19 26.68
CA VAL A 83 -13.98 2.40 25.58
C VAL A 83 -14.26 1.08 24.85
N VAL A 84 -13.21 0.33 24.52
CA VAL A 84 -13.32 -0.98 23.86
C VAL A 84 -13.93 -2.03 24.80
N GLU A 85 -13.58 -2.00 26.08
CA GLU A 85 -14.15 -2.85 27.12
C GLU A 85 -15.65 -2.63 27.26
N HIS A 86 -16.09 -1.38 27.41
CA HIS A 86 -17.50 -1.04 27.47
C HIS A 86 -18.24 -1.53 26.22
N ALA A 87 -17.69 -1.27 25.04
CA ALA A 87 -18.25 -1.73 23.77
C ALA A 87 -18.37 -3.26 23.69
N PHE A 88 -17.37 -3.99 24.21
CA PHE A 88 -17.39 -5.45 24.25
C PHE A 88 -18.51 -5.98 25.16
N PHE A 89 -18.69 -5.40 26.35
CA PHE A 89 -19.76 -5.82 27.27
C PHE A 89 -21.15 -5.50 26.73
N GLU A 90 -21.34 -4.35 26.09
CA GLU A 90 -22.60 -4.02 25.41
C GLU A 90 -22.89 -4.99 24.26
N PHE A 91 -21.88 -5.35 23.47
CA PHE A 91 -22.02 -6.40 22.45
C PHE A 91 -22.38 -7.77 23.05
N GLN A 92 -21.78 -8.17 24.18
CA GLN A 92 -22.16 -9.42 24.87
C GLN A 92 -23.62 -9.40 25.36
N ARG A 93 -24.17 -8.23 25.68
CA ARG A 93 -25.58 -8.04 26.04
C ARG A 93 -26.53 -8.07 24.85
N GLY A 94 -26.01 -8.16 23.63
CA GLY A 94 -26.79 -8.19 22.39
C GLY A 94 -27.06 -6.81 21.79
N ASN A 95 -26.48 -5.74 22.34
CA ASN A 95 -26.63 -4.40 21.82
C ASN A 95 -25.77 -4.20 20.57
N ASP A 96 -26.25 -3.40 19.61
CA ASP A 96 -25.46 -3.02 18.44
C ASP A 96 -24.48 -1.91 18.84
N VAL A 97 -23.19 -2.13 18.56
CA VAL A 97 -22.13 -1.21 18.99
C VAL A 97 -21.24 -0.88 17.80
N SER A 98 -21.07 0.42 17.56
CA SER A 98 -20.19 0.91 16.51
C SER A 98 -19.57 2.24 16.94
N ILE A 99 -18.25 2.28 16.95
CA ILE A 99 -17.47 3.49 17.21
C ILE A 99 -16.65 3.76 15.96
N LYS A 100 -16.92 4.88 15.29
CA LYS A 100 -16.32 5.19 13.97
C LYS A 100 -14.80 5.05 14.01
N GLY A 101 -14.28 4.15 13.17
CA GLY A 101 -12.84 3.88 13.04
C GLY A 101 -12.20 3.15 14.21
N LYS A 102 -12.97 2.72 15.22
CA LYS A 102 -12.44 2.09 16.43
C LYS A 102 -13.10 0.76 16.79
N VAL A 103 -14.43 0.67 16.70
CA VAL A 103 -15.18 -0.55 17.01
C VAL A 103 -16.22 -0.80 15.93
N SER A 104 -16.32 -2.03 15.47
CA SER A 104 -17.37 -2.47 14.56
C SER A 104 -17.84 -3.87 14.90
N VAL A 105 -19.15 -4.09 14.82
CA VAL A 105 -19.73 -5.43 14.82
C VAL A 105 -20.01 -5.86 13.38
N ARG A 106 -19.57 -7.06 13.00
CA ARG A 106 -19.76 -7.66 11.66
C ARG A 106 -20.22 -9.09 11.80
N SER A 107 -20.78 -9.65 10.72
CA SER A 107 -20.95 -11.10 10.62
C SER A 107 -19.60 -11.78 10.77
N GLN A 108 -19.60 -12.96 11.38
CA GLN A 108 -18.38 -13.75 11.47
C GLN A 108 -17.86 -14.09 10.06
N PRO A 109 -16.53 -14.04 9.88
CA PRO A 109 -15.88 -14.31 8.60
C PRO A 109 -16.03 -15.79 8.25
N GLY A 110 -16.10 -16.06 6.94
CA GLY A 110 -16.18 -17.41 6.40
C GLY A 110 -14.92 -18.25 6.67
N PRO A 111 -14.94 -19.56 6.35
CA PRO A 111 -13.78 -20.42 6.49
C PRO A 111 -12.56 -19.88 5.71
N GLY A 112 -11.42 -19.75 6.39
CA GLY A 112 -10.16 -19.26 5.78
C GLY A 112 -10.05 -17.73 5.65
N GLU A 113 -11.16 -17.00 5.77
CA GLU A 113 -11.18 -15.55 5.68
C GLU A 113 -10.40 -14.86 6.80
N ARG A 114 -10.11 -13.57 6.59
CA ARG A 114 -9.35 -12.75 7.54
C ARG A 114 -10.13 -12.55 8.83
N ILE A 115 -9.42 -12.57 9.95
CA ILE A 115 -10.01 -12.36 11.29
C ILE A 115 -9.38 -11.18 12.05
N ASP A 116 -8.48 -10.42 11.41
CA ASP A 116 -7.83 -9.25 12.02
C ASP A 116 -8.78 -8.03 12.13
N ALA A 117 -8.64 -7.26 13.21
CA ALA A 117 -9.55 -6.15 13.48
C ALA A 117 -9.37 -4.98 12.51
N GLU A 118 -8.17 -4.75 11.97
CA GLU A 118 -7.90 -3.67 11.02
C GLU A 118 -8.74 -3.78 9.77
N TYR A 119 -8.87 -4.99 9.23
CA TYR A 119 -9.74 -5.28 8.10
C TYR A 119 -11.21 -4.99 8.45
N HIS A 120 -11.70 -5.52 9.57
CA HIS A 120 -13.14 -5.50 9.87
C HIS A 120 -13.66 -4.17 10.45
N VAL A 121 -12.81 -3.41 11.16
CA VAL A 121 -13.12 -2.07 11.69
C VAL A 121 -13.12 -0.99 10.61
N ALA A 122 -12.30 -1.16 9.57
CA ALA A 122 -12.35 -0.27 8.43
C ALA A 122 -13.79 -0.25 7.86
N ALA A 123 -14.26 0.93 7.45
CA ALA A 123 -15.51 1.01 6.70
C ALA A 123 -15.36 0.09 5.47
N PRO A 124 -16.39 -0.70 5.10
CA PRO A 124 -16.34 -1.49 3.89
C PRO A 124 -15.93 -0.55 2.76
N VAL A 125 -14.91 -0.94 1.98
CA VAL A 125 -14.42 -0.15 0.84
C VAL A 125 -15.61 0.29 -0.03
N GLU A 126 -16.65 -0.54 -0.12
CA GLU A 126 -17.90 -0.22 -0.81
C GLU A 126 -18.59 1.09 -0.34
N ARG A 127 -18.54 1.43 0.96
CA ARG A 127 -19.14 2.68 1.48
C ARG A 127 -18.32 3.94 1.17
N LEU A 128 -17.01 3.80 0.94
CA LEU A 128 -16.20 4.92 0.45
C LEU A 128 -16.49 5.21 -1.02
N ASN A 129 -16.91 4.18 -1.76
CA ASN A 129 -17.22 4.27 -3.18
C ASN A 129 -18.62 4.86 -3.44
N SER A 130 -19.57 4.67 -2.53
CA SER A 130 -20.96 5.16 -2.68
C SER A 130 -21.14 6.67 -2.52
N SER A 131 -20.09 7.42 -2.14
CA SER A 131 -20.19 8.88 -1.97
C SER A 131 -19.89 9.69 -3.22
N LEU A 132 -19.45 9.04 -4.31
CA LEU A 132 -19.12 9.71 -5.56
C LEU A 132 -20.16 9.34 -6.63
N ASP A 133 -20.79 10.36 -7.23
CA ASP A 133 -21.75 10.19 -8.34
C ASP A 133 -21.05 9.92 -9.68
N TYR A 134 -20.09 9.00 -9.70
CA TYR A 134 -19.34 8.60 -10.89
C TYR A 134 -19.26 7.08 -11.01
N PRO A 135 -19.20 6.52 -12.24
CA PRO A 135 -18.98 5.10 -12.42
C PRO A 135 -17.63 4.69 -11.81
N MET A 136 -17.57 3.48 -11.28
CA MET A 136 -16.35 2.91 -10.72
C MET A 136 -15.84 1.81 -11.66
N ALA A 137 -14.54 1.82 -11.96
CA ALA A 137 -13.88 0.75 -12.71
C ALA A 137 -12.81 0.08 -11.84
N ARG A 138 -12.49 -1.18 -12.15
CA ARG A 138 -11.33 -1.85 -11.55
C ARG A 138 -10.05 -1.34 -12.20
N LEU A 139 -8.95 -1.31 -11.46
CA LEU A 139 -7.67 -0.83 -12.00
C LEU A 139 -7.22 -1.62 -13.25
N GLU A 140 -7.49 -2.93 -13.28
CA GLU A 140 -7.17 -3.77 -14.45
C GLU A 140 -8.01 -3.46 -15.70
N GLU A 141 -9.17 -2.82 -15.54
CA GLU A 141 -10.01 -2.41 -16.67
C GLU A 141 -9.45 -1.16 -17.37
N VAL A 142 -8.62 -0.37 -16.67
CA VAL A 142 -8.09 0.89 -17.18
C VAL A 142 -6.61 0.85 -17.53
N ALA A 143 -5.87 -0.17 -17.10
CA ALA A 143 -4.46 -0.36 -17.40
C ALA A 143 -4.04 -1.84 -17.32
N THR A 144 -3.08 -2.22 -18.16
CA THR A 144 -2.46 -3.55 -18.11
C THR A 144 -1.43 -3.62 -16.97
N ILE A 145 -1.63 -4.53 -16.03
CA ILE A 145 -0.68 -4.78 -14.94
C ILE A 145 0.33 -5.84 -15.38
N LEU A 146 1.60 -5.48 -15.49
CA LEU A 146 2.65 -6.43 -15.87
C LEU A 146 2.82 -7.52 -14.81
N ARG A 147 2.77 -8.77 -15.25
CA ARG A 147 2.99 -9.98 -14.43
C ARG A 147 4.25 -10.75 -14.83
N GLU A 148 4.66 -10.60 -16.08
CA GLU A 148 5.84 -11.25 -16.63
C GLU A 148 7.10 -10.57 -16.10
N LYS A 149 7.99 -11.38 -15.52
CA LYS A 149 9.27 -10.92 -14.99
C LYS A 149 10.37 -11.20 -16.00
N ILE A 150 11.26 -10.23 -16.18
CA ILE A 150 12.51 -10.46 -16.89
C ILE A 150 13.42 -11.35 -16.04
N ARG A 151 14.32 -12.07 -16.70
CA ARG A 151 15.40 -12.79 -16.03
C ARG A 151 16.71 -12.08 -16.37
N ALA A 152 17.55 -11.85 -15.38
CA ALA A 152 18.83 -11.15 -15.58
C ALA A 152 19.70 -11.80 -16.66
N LYS A 153 19.66 -13.14 -16.77
CA LYS A 153 20.35 -13.92 -17.80
C LYS A 153 19.87 -13.70 -19.24
N ASP A 154 18.70 -13.09 -19.42
CA ASP A 154 18.16 -12.77 -20.75
C ASP A 154 18.68 -11.39 -21.24
N LEU A 155 19.46 -10.68 -20.40
CA LEU A 155 20.12 -9.42 -20.72
C LEU A 155 21.56 -9.69 -21.18
N SER A 156 22.03 -8.90 -22.14
CA SER A 156 23.41 -8.96 -22.62
C SER A 156 24.39 -8.45 -21.55
N ASP A 157 25.47 -9.20 -21.26
CA ASP A 157 26.43 -8.90 -20.18
C ASP A 157 27.17 -7.56 -20.32
N ASP A 158 27.31 -7.05 -21.54
CA ASP A 158 27.90 -5.74 -21.84
C ASP A 158 26.96 -4.55 -21.58
N ARG A 159 25.68 -4.83 -21.26
CA ARG A 159 24.66 -3.81 -21.10
C ARG A 159 24.73 -3.18 -19.72
N VAL A 160 24.89 -1.86 -19.70
CA VAL A 160 24.65 -1.07 -18.49
C VAL A 160 23.16 -0.94 -18.21
N VAL A 161 22.73 -1.32 -17.01
CA VAL A 161 21.33 -1.32 -16.57
C VAL A 161 21.09 -0.22 -15.55
N ARG A 162 20.10 0.64 -15.83
CA ARG A 162 19.50 1.55 -14.85
C ARG A 162 18.50 0.77 -14.00
N TYR A 163 18.74 0.71 -12.70
CA TYR A 163 17.94 -0.07 -11.76
C TYR A 163 17.27 0.83 -10.71
N VAL A 164 15.95 0.67 -10.55
CA VAL A 164 15.08 1.53 -9.73
C VAL A 164 14.50 0.74 -8.54
N GLU A 165 14.73 1.24 -7.34
CA GLU A 165 14.19 0.68 -6.09
C GLU A 165 13.16 1.60 -5.44
N ILE A 166 12.37 1.07 -4.50
CA ILE A 166 11.37 1.86 -3.77
C ILE A 166 12.01 3.05 -3.04
N SER A 167 13.21 2.85 -2.49
CA SER A 167 13.96 3.89 -1.78
C SER A 167 14.47 5.01 -2.68
N ASP A 168 14.45 4.83 -4.00
CA ASP A 168 14.89 5.86 -4.94
C ASP A 168 13.76 6.84 -5.29
N LEU A 169 12.51 6.51 -4.94
CA LEU A 169 11.38 7.43 -5.07
C LEU A 169 11.19 8.22 -3.78
N THR A 170 10.89 9.51 -3.95
CA THR A 170 10.58 10.42 -2.84
C THR A 170 9.07 10.58 -2.70
N PRO A 171 8.48 10.38 -1.51
CA PRO A 171 7.06 10.62 -1.28
C PRO A 171 6.63 12.03 -1.72
N GLY A 172 5.54 12.11 -2.50
CA GLY A 172 5.02 13.37 -3.04
C GLY A 172 5.68 13.84 -4.34
N ILE A 173 6.77 13.21 -4.79
CA ILE A 173 7.37 13.46 -6.10
C ILE A 173 7.06 12.26 -7.01
N PRO A 174 6.11 12.39 -7.97
CA PRO A 174 5.68 11.28 -8.82
C PRO A 174 6.63 11.03 -10.01
N LEU A 175 7.93 11.15 -9.78
CA LEU A 175 8.99 10.97 -10.77
C LEU A 175 10.13 10.15 -10.18
N VAL A 176 10.81 9.44 -11.07
CA VAL A 176 12.06 8.76 -10.74
C VAL A 176 13.20 9.61 -11.30
N TYR A 177 13.98 10.22 -10.42
CA TYR A 177 15.14 11.05 -10.79
C TYR A 177 16.45 10.53 -10.18
N LYS A 178 16.38 9.36 -9.53
CA LYS A 178 17.51 8.66 -8.93
C LYS A 178 17.39 7.18 -9.29
N TRP A 179 18.53 6.57 -9.62
CA TRP A 179 18.64 5.14 -9.90
C TRP A 179 20.08 4.68 -9.66
N LYS A 180 20.26 3.35 -9.65
CA LYS A 180 21.57 2.71 -9.64
C LYS A 180 21.95 2.28 -11.05
N THR A 181 23.23 2.32 -11.35
CA THR A 181 23.78 1.84 -12.62
C THR A 181 24.54 0.56 -12.34
N LEU A 182 24.10 -0.56 -12.89
CA LEU A 182 24.60 -1.90 -12.60
C LEU A 182 24.84 -2.68 -13.89
N SER A 183 25.75 -3.65 -13.86
CA SER A 183 25.81 -4.69 -14.88
C SER A 183 24.73 -5.77 -14.65
N PRO A 184 24.37 -6.60 -15.64
CA PRO A 184 23.31 -7.59 -15.48
C PRO A 184 23.63 -8.65 -14.40
N GLY A 185 24.91 -9.01 -14.26
CA GLY A 185 25.38 -9.95 -13.22
C GLY A 185 25.27 -9.39 -11.80
N GLU A 186 25.23 -8.07 -11.63
CA GLU A 186 25.08 -7.39 -10.33
C GLU A 186 23.63 -7.12 -9.95
N LEU A 187 22.68 -7.40 -10.85
CA LEU A 187 21.27 -7.13 -10.59
C LEU A 187 20.77 -7.97 -9.41
N PRO A 188 20.11 -7.33 -8.42
CA PRO A 188 19.48 -8.06 -7.33
C PRO A 188 18.44 -9.05 -7.85
N SER A 189 18.21 -10.15 -7.13
CA SER A 189 17.16 -11.14 -7.46
C SER A 189 15.73 -10.56 -7.54
N ARG A 190 15.53 -9.36 -6.95
CA ARG A 190 14.28 -8.61 -6.99
C ARG A 190 14.12 -7.73 -8.24
N ALA A 191 15.16 -7.52 -9.05
CA ALA A 191 15.05 -6.81 -10.33
C ALA A 191 14.18 -7.64 -11.27
N SER A 192 13.02 -7.10 -11.69
CA SER A 192 11.96 -7.94 -12.26
C SER A 192 11.19 -7.37 -13.43
N TYR A 193 11.02 -6.05 -13.53
CA TYR A 193 10.20 -5.47 -14.60
C TYR A 193 10.98 -4.44 -15.39
N GLN A 194 10.95 -4.58 -16.72
CA GLN A 194 11.54 -3.61 -17.63
C GLN A 194 10.52 -2.49 -17.92
N LEU A 195 10.97 -1.26 -17.72
CA LEU A 195 10.17 -0.04 -17.83
C LEU A 195 10.20 0.54 -19.25
N ARG A 196 9.09 1.18 -19.62
CA ARG A 196 8.93 1.96 -20.85
C ARG A 196 8.42 3.36 -20.51
N PRO A 197 8.75 4.38 -21.32
CA PRO A 197 8.17 5.70 -21.15
C PRO A 197 6.64 5.63 -21.20
N GLY A 198 5.99 6.37 -20.30
CA GLY A 198 4.54 6.35 -20.11
C GLY A 198 4.02 5.27 -19.18
N ASP A 199 4.82 4.28 -18.78
CA ASP A 199 4.46 3.36 -17.70
C ASP A 199 4.21 4.15 -16.40
N ILE A 200 3.30 3.65 -15.56
CA ILE A 200 3.14 4.12 -14.18
C ILE A 200 3.57 3.00 -13.25
N ILE A 201 4.47 3.29 -12.32
CA ILE A 201 4.87 2.38 -11.26
C ILE A 201 4.23 2.77 -9.94
N THR A 202 3.83 1.78 -9.13
CA THR A 202 3.26 2.02 -7.80
C THR A 202 3.75 0.99 -6.80
N ALA A 203 4.08 1.42 -5.58
CA ALA A 203 4.61 0.52 -4.57
C ALA A 203 3.58 -0.55 -4.20
N VAL A 204 3.99 -1.81 -4.16
CA VAL A 204 3.19 -2.95 -3.70
C VAL A 204 3.84 -3.68 -2.52
N ALA A 205 5.03 -3.26 -2.11
CA ALA A 205 5.72 -3.81 -0.95
C ALA A 205 6.43 -2.70 -0.15
N GLY A 206 6.66 -2.95 1.13
CA GLY A 206 7.44 -2.06 2.00
C GLY A 206 6.59 -1.18 2.90
N ALA A 207 7.26 -0.57 3.89
CA ALA A 207 6.61 0.15 4.99
C ALA A 207 5.81 1.40 4.55
N SER A 208 6.13 1.97 3.38
CA SER A 208 5.40 3.12 2.82
C SER A 208 4.10 2.72 2.11
N THR A 209 3.92 1.45 1.73
CA THR A 209 2.78 0.99 0.93
C THR A 209 1.47 1.19 1.69
N GLY A 210 0.47 1.84 1.07
CA GLY A 210 -0.83 2.14 1.71
C GLY A 210 -0.81 3.20 2.81
N THR A 211 0.28 3.98 2.93
CA THR A 211 0.41 5.08 3.90
C THR A 211 0.47 6.44 3.20
N GLU A 212 0.48 7.54 3.93
CA GLU A 212 0.69 8.89 3.36
C GLU A 212 2.05 9.03 2.65
N LYS A 213 3.02 8.15 2.96
CA LYS A 213 4.32 8.08 2.30
C LYS A 213 4.33 7.16 1.08
N HIS A 214 3.17 6.71 0.59
CA HIS A 214 3.07 5.88 -0.59
C HIS A 214 3.77 6.54 -1.78
N VAL A 215 4.47 5.74 -2.58
CA VAL A 215 5.22 6.21 -3.73
C VAL A 215 4.68 5.55 -5.00
N SER A 216 4.42 6.42 -5.97
CA SER A 216 4.04 6.07 -7.33
C SER A 216 4.72 7.08 -8.26
N ALA A 217 5.06 6.68 -9.48
CA ALA A 217 5.73 7.57 -10.42
C ALA A 217 5.36 7.24 -11.87
N ILE A 218 5.38 8.26 -12.72
CA ILE A 218 5.34 8.07 -14.17
C ILE A 218 6.76 7.94 -14.71
N ILE A 219 6.95 7.00 -15.63
CA ILE A 219 8.24 6.73 -16.26
C ILE A 219 8.42 7.65 -17.47
N THR A 220 9.61 8.25 -17.54
CA THR A 220 10.02 9.22 -18.55
C THR A 220 11.06 8.63 -19.50
N ASP A 221 11.35 9.33 -20.59
CA ASP A 221 12.21 8.82 -21.69
C ASP A 221 13.63 8.47 -21.23
N ASP A 222 14.16 9.19 -20.23
CA ASP A 222 15.45 8.92 -19.59
C ASP A 222 15.49 7.61 -18.79
N LEU A 223 14.38 6.89 -18.68
CA LEU A 223 14.29 5.58 -18.04
C LEU A 223 13.84 4.49 -19.01
N GLU A 224 13.87 4.74 -20.31
CA GLU A 224 13.60 3.71 -21.30
C GLU A 224 14.52 2.49 -21.10
N GLY A 225 13.89 1.32 -20.98
CA GLY A 225 14.59 0.06 -20.79
C GLY A 225 15.23 -0.11 -19.41
N ALA A 226 15.01 0.81 -18.46
CA ALA A 226 15.39 0.63 -17.06
C ALA A 226 14.65 -0.56 -16.43
N ILE A 227 15.16 -1.08 -15.32
CA ILE A 227 14.59 -2.22 -14.62
C ILE A 227 14.19 -1.80 -13.22
N CYS A 228 12.97 -2.11 -12.77
CA CYS A 228 12.55 -1.87 -11.41
C CYS A 228 12.47 -3.16 -10.59
N THR A 229 12.53 -2.99 -9.27
CA THR A 229 12.29 -4.06 -8.30
C THR A 229 10.84 -4.60 -8.37
N ASN A 230 10.65 -5.86 -7.97
CA ASN A 230 9.33 -6.49 -7.79
C ASN A 230 8.50 -5.91 -6.63
N GLY A 231 9.07 -4.99 -5.86
CA GLY A 231 8.36 -4.18 -4.89
C GLY A 231 7.47 -3.10 -5.53
N PHE A 232 7.60 -2.88 -6.85
CA PHE A 232 6.67 -2.10 -7.65
C PHE A 232 5.76 -3.00 -8.49
N ALA A 233 4.53 -2.56 -8.71
CA ALA A 233 3.73 -2.97 -9.85
C ALA A 233 3.93 -1.97 -10.99
N VAL A 234 3.97 -2.46 -12.23
CA VAL A 234 4.05 -1.64 -13.44
C VAL A 234 2.72 -1.69 -14.16
N LEU A 235 2.14 -0.52 -14.38
CA LEU A 235 0.92 -0.29 -15.14
C LEU A 235 1.31 0.25 -16.51
N ARG A 236 0.84 -0.42 -17.56
CA ARG A 236 1.17 -0.13 -18.96
C ARG A 236 -0.11 -0.09 -19.79
N ASP A 237 -0.03 0.53 -20.96
CA ASP A 237 -1.10 0.57 -21.95
C ASP A 237 -2.42 1.05 -21.33
N LEU A 238 -2.38 2.25 -20.73
CA LEU A 238 -3.56 2.89 -20.17
C LEU A 238 -4.61 3.07 -21.25
N THR A 239 -5.86 2.76 -20.90
CA THR A 239 -6.99 2.96 -21.81
C THR A 239 -7.21 4.46 -22.11
N PRO A 240 -7.82 4.82 -23.25
CA PRO A 240 -8.16 6.21 -23.54
C PRO A 240 -9.15 6.86 -22.56
N GLU A 241 -9.80 6.06 -21.70
CA GLU A 241 -10.79 6.51 -20.72
C GLU A 241 -10.18 7.04 -19.43
N ILE A 242 -8.87 6.83 -19.21
CA ILE A 242 -8.15 7.26 -18.01
C ILE A 242 -7.03 8.23 -18.35
N ASP A 243 -7.01 9.39 -17.68
CA ASP A 243 -5.87 10.30 -17.75
C ASP A 243 -4.73 9.82 -16.83
N PRO A 244 -3.47 9.75 -17.31
CA PRO A 244 -2.35 9.22 -16.51
C PRO A 244 -2.06 10.07 -15.26
N TYR A 245 -2.20 11.40 -15.34
CA TYR A 245 -1.94 12.29 -14.21
C TYR A 245 -3.08 12.26 -13.20
N TYR A 246 -4.30 12.05 -13.66
CA TYR A 246 -5.43 11.71 -12.80
C TYR A 246 -5.19 10.40 -12.04
N LEU A 247 -4.76 9.34 -12.71
CA LEU A 247 -4.47 8.06 -12.09
C LEU A 247 -3.35 8.16 -11.04
N LEU A 248 -2.26 8.86 -11.37
CA LEU A 248 -1.20 9.18 -10.41
C LEU A 248 -1.74 9.95 -9.20
N THR A 249 -2.57 10.98 -9.42
CA THR A 249 -3.19 11.75 -8.34
C THR A 249 -4.08 10.86 -7.47
N PHE A 250 -4.82 9.93 -8.07
CA PHE A 250 -5.65 8.97 -7.36
C PHE A 250 -4.82 8.05 -6.45
N PHE A 251 -3.63 7.62 -6.84
CA PHE A 251 -2.75 6.80 -5.99
C PHE A 251 -2.26 7.50 -4.72
N HIS A 252 -2.33 8.82 -4.67
CA HIS A 252 -2.05 9.60 -3.46
C HIS A 252 -3.32 9.98 -2.68
N SER A 253 -4.51 9.62 -3.20
CA SER A 253 -5.78 9.94 -2.55
C SER A 253 -6.05 9.08 -1.31
N PRO A 254 -6.76 9.61 -0.30
CA PRO A 254 -7.20 8.81 0.85
C PRO A 254 -8.03 7.58 0.45
N MET A 255 -8.72 7.62 -0.68
CA MET A 255 -9.55 6.51 -1.15
C MET A 255 -8.69 5.33 -1.59
N PHE A 256 -7.68 5.58 -2.42
CA PHE A 256 -6.72 4.54 -2.81
C PHE A 256 -5.96 4.00 -1.60
N LEU A 257 -5.42 4.88 -0.75
CA LEU A 257 -4.61 4.46 0.41
C LEU A 257 -5.40 3.58 1.38
N LYS A 258 -6.69 3.88 1.60
CA LYS A 258 -7.58 3.02 2.41
C LYS A 258 -7.81 1.66 1.75
N GLN A 259 -8.06 1.62 0.45
CA GLN A 259 -8.22 0.35 -0.29
C GLN A 259 -6.97 -0.52 -0.21
N VAL A 260 -5.80 0.07 -0.43
CA VAL A 260 -4.51 -0.62 -0.31
C VAL A 260 -4.33 -1.11 1.12
N LYS A 261 -4.48 -0.24 2.13
CA LYS A 261 -4.31 -0.60 3.54
C LYS A 261 -5.18 -1.77 3.97
N HIS A 262 -6.41 -1.84 3.46
CA HIS A 262 -7.36 -2.94 3.70
C HIS A 262 -6.91 -4.25 3.05
N LYS A 263 -6.32 -4.18 1.84
CA LYS A 263 -5.86 -5.33 1.07
C LYS A 263 -4.42 -5.77 1.39
N LEU A 264 -3.67 -5.00 2.19
CA LEU A 264 -2.32 -5.34 2.60
C LEU A 264 -2.28 -6.62 3.45
N THR A 265 -1.29 -7.46 3.15
CA THR A 265 -0.97 -8.69 3.86
C THR A 265 0.50 -8.67 4.32
N GLY A 266 0.91 -9.65 5.14
CA GLY A 266 2.27 -9.69 5.71
C GLY A 266 2.44 -8.82 6.97
N HIS A 267 3.23 -9.27 7.94
CA HIS A 267 3.45 -8.54 9.21
C HIS A 267 4.80 -7.82 9.25
N ALA A 268 5.87 -8.42 8.71
CA ALA A 268 7.20 -7.80 8.69
C ALA A 268 7.34 -6.80 7.54
N ILE A 269 6.84 -7.14 6.35
CA ILE A 269 6.84 -6.28 5.17
C ILE A 269 5.41 -6.27 4.61
N PRO A 270 4.68 -5.16 4.73
CA PRO A 270 3.36 -5.04 4.12
C PRO A 270 3.47 -5.25 2.62
N THR A 271 2.67 -6.17 2.10
CA THR A 271 2.66 -6.55 0.68
C THR A 271 1.24 -6.58 0.15
N LEU A 272 1.05 -5.98 -1.02
CA LEU A 272 -0.18 -5.98 -1.81
C LEU A 272 0.03 -6.95 -2.99
N SER A 273 -0.85 -7.95 -3.16
CA SER A 273 -0.76 -8.81 -4.34
C SER A 273 -1.18 -8.05 -5.60
N LEU A 274 -0.66 -8.44 -6.77
CA LEU A 274 -1.07 -7.85 -8.05
C LEU A 274 -2.57 -8.05 -8.30
N ASP A 275 -3.15 -9.17 -7.88
CA ASP A 275 -4.59 -9.41 -7.99
C ASP A 275 -5.39 -8.48 -7.07
N SER A 276 -4.87 -8.17 -5.88
CA SER A 276 -5.51 -7.21 -4.98
C SER A 276 -5.43 -5.78 -5.55
N LEU A 277 -4.31 -5.44 -6.16
CA LEU A 277 -4.10 -4.16 -6.86
C LEU A 277 -5.04 -4.03 -8.06
N ALA A 278 -5.16 -5.07 -8.89
CA ALA A 278 -6.09 -5.16 -10.01
C ALA A 278 -7.54 -4.89 -9.61
N ASN A 279 -7.91 -5.31 -8.40
CA ASN A 279 -9.23 -5.15 -7.80
C ASN A 279 -9.47 -3.81 -7.08
N ILE A 280 -8.54 -2.85 -7.17
CA ILE A 280 -8.78 -1.51 -6.63
C ILE A 280 -9.81 -0.81 -7.50
N LEU A 281 -10.80 -0.18 -6.86
CA LEU A 281 -11.85 0.56 -7.52
C LEU A 281 -11.46 2.03 -7.69
N ILE A 282 -11.63 2.53 -8.91
CA ILE A 282 -11.24 3.87 -9.35
C ILE A 282 -12.50 4.57 -9.85
N PRO A 283 -12.81 5.78 -9.38
CA PRO A 283 -13.89 6.57 -9.93
C PRO A 283 -13.48 7.07 -11.31
N LEU A 284 -14.37 6.96 -12.28
CA LEU A 284 -14.17 7.41 -13.66
C LEU A 284 -15.10 8.59 -13.97
N PRO A 285 -14.81 9.80 -13.45
CA PRO A 285 -15.50 10.98 -13.93
C PRO A 285 -15.15 11.25 -15.41
N PRO A 286 -15.93 12.06 -16.14
CA PRO A 286 -15.62 12.44 -17.51
C PRO A 286 -14.18 12.96 -17.68
N LEU A 287 -13.54 12.67 -18.83
CA LEU A 287 -12.12 12.99 -19.09
C LEU A 287 -11.74 14.45 -18.81
N HIS A 288 -12.62 15.41 -19.09
CA HIS A 288 -12.33 16.82 -18.80
C HIS A 288 -12.19 17.11 -17.29
N ILE A 289 -12.92 16.39 -16.43
CA ILE A 289 -12.78 16.46 -14.97
C ILE A 289 -11.49 15.77 -14.54
N GLN A 290 -11.20 14.59 -15.10
CA GLN A 290 -9.94 13.89 -14.82
C GLN A 290 -8.73 14.77 -15.13
N LYS A 291 -8.69 15.36 -16.33
CA LYS A 291 -7.65 16.32 -16.74
C LYS A 291 -7.56 17.50 -15.79
N ARG A 292 -8.69 18.10 -15.40
CA ARG A 292 -8.69 19.22 -14.42
C ARG A 292 -8.08 18.82 -13.08
N ILE A 293 -8.29 17.59 -12.62
CA ILE A 293 -7.71 17.05 -11.38
C ILE A 293 -6.21 16.75 -11.55
N GLY A 294 -5.81 16.17 -12.69
CA GLY A 294 -4.42 15.81 -12.97
C GLY A 294 -3.52 16.97 -13.38
N GLU A 295 -4.08 18.07 -13.90
CA GLU A 295 -3.32 19.20 -14.45
C GLU A 295 -2.33 19.82 -13.46
N PRO A 296 -2.67 20.08 -12.18
CA PRO A 296 -1.70 20.62 -11.22
C PRO A 296 -0.49 19.69 -11.02
N LEU A 297 -0.71 18.37 -11.02
CA LEU A 297 0.36 17.39 -10.88
C LEU A 297 1.24 17.36 -12.13
N LYS A 298 0.64 17.42 -13.32
CA LYS A 298 1.35 17.51 -14.58
C LYS A 298 2.24 18.75 -14.64
N VAL A 299 1.70 19.93 -14.31
CA VAL A 299 2.47 21.18 -14.25
C VAL A 299 3.62 21.08 -13.25
N ALA A 300 3.40 20.47 -12.09
CA ALA A 300 4.46 20.25 -11.11
C ALA A 300 5.56 19.33 -11.65
N ILE A 301 5.19 18.22 -12.31
CA ILE A 301 6.12 17.30 -12.98
C ILE A 301 6.97 18.04 -14.03
N ASP A 302 6.34 18.84 -14.88
CA ASP A 302 7.03 19.56 -15.96
C ASP A 302 8.05 20.56 -15.39
N ARG A 303 7.68 21.29 -14.33
CA ARG A 303 8.60 22.19 -13.62
C ARG A 303 9.77 21.47 -12.96
N ILE A 304 9.53 20.29 -12.37
CA ILE A 304 10.58 19.47 -11.77
C ILE A 304 11.57 19.01 -12.85
N LYS A 305 11.06 18.54 -14.00
CA LYS A 305 11.89 18.15 -15.15
C LYS A 305 12.73 19.32 -15.67
N GLU A 306 12.12 20.49 -15.83
CA GLU A 306 12.83 21.71 -16.24
C GLU A 306 13.94 22.06 -15.22
N GLY A 307 13.63 22.00 -13.92
CA GLY A 307 14.61 22.22 -12.86
C GLY A 307 15.80 21.28 -12.93
N PHE A 308 15.57 19.98 -13.16
CA PHE A 308 16.66 19.01 -13.38
C PHE A 308 17.47 19.33 -14.63
N SER A 309 16.83 19.71 -15.74
CA SER A 309 17.52 20.11 -16.98
C SER A 309 18.43 21.33 -16.76
N LEU A 310 17.94 22.35 -16.05
CA LEU A 310 18.71 23.54 -15.72
C LEU A 310 19.91 23.21 -14.82
N LEU A 311 19.71 22.36 -13.80
CA LEU A 311 20.79 21.91 -12.93
C LEU A 311 21.88 21.18 -13.72
N SER A 312 21.52 20.27 -14.63
CA SER A 312 22.48 19.57 -15.49
C SER A 312 23.29 20.54 -16.36
N LYS A 313 22.65 21.57 -16.93
CA LYS A 313 23.35 22.61 -17.70
C LYS A 313 24.34 23.40 -16.84
N SER A 314 23.94 23.78 -15.62
CA SER A 314 24.81 24.48 -14.68
C SER A 314 26.02 23.65 -14.27
N LEU A 315 25.82 22.35 -13.99
CA LEU A 315 26.92 21.43 -13.68
C LEU A 315 27.89 21.28 -14.85
N HIS A 316 27.37 21.08 -16.06
CA HIS A 316 28.23 20.97 -17.25
C HIS A 316 29.06 22.24 -17.51
N THR A 317 28.44 23.41 -17.31
CA THR A 317 29.13 24.72 -17.42
C THR A 317 30.23 24.85 -16.35
N PHE A 318 30.00 24.32 -15.15
CA PHE A 318 31.00 24.34 -14.08
C PHE A 318 32.18 23.40 -14.40
N GLU A 319 31.90 22.18 -14.84
CA GLU A 319 32.91 21.18 -15.23
C GLU A 319 33.77 21.67 -16.41
N SER A 320 33.19 22.39 -17.38
CA SER A 320 33.96 22.97 -18.49
C SER A 320 34.98 24.00 -18.00
N LEU A 321 34.66 24.80 -16.97
CA LEU A 321 35.60 25.76 -16.38
C LEU A 321 36.77 25.05 -15.68
N GLU A 322 36.51 23.94 -14.99
CA GLU A 322 37.58 23.14 -14.37
C GLU A 322 38.51 22.52 -15.42
N THR A 323 37.94 22.06 -16.53
CA THR A 323 38.69 21.46 -17.64
C THR A 323 39.55 22.49 -18.37
N GLU A 324 39.01 23.68 -18.65
CA GLU A 324 39.78 24.80 -19.23
C GLU A 324 40.93 25.25 -18.32
N ARG A 325 40.70 25.29 -17.01
CA ARG A 325 41.73 25.64 -16.02
C ARG A 325 42.82 24.57 -15.90
N ALA A 326 42.48 23.28 -16.05
CA ALA A 326 43.45 22.19 -16.07
C ALA A 326 44.30 22.14 -17.35
N MET A 327 43.82 22.75 -18.44
CA MET A 327 44.53 22.84 -19.73
C MET A 327 45.25 24.20 -19.93
N ALA A 328 45.12 25.14 -18.99
CA ALA A 328 45.85 26.40 -19.03
C ALA A 328 47.34 26.17 -18.69
N PRO A 329 48.28 26.66 -19.53
CA PRO A 329 49.72 26.36 -19.42
C PRO A 329 50.43 26.96 -18.21
#